data_AF-A0AAU7KZW4-F1
#
_entry.id   AF-A0AAU7KZW4-F1
#
_cell.length_a   1.000
_cell.length_b   1.000
_cell.length_c   1.000
_cell.angle_alpha   90.00
_cell.angle_beta   90.00
_cell.angle_gamma   90.00
#
_symmetry.space_group_name_H-M   'P 1'
#
loop_
_entity.id
_entity.type
_entity.pdbx_description
1 polymer ?
#
loop_
_entity_poly.entity_id
_entity_poly.type
_entity_poly.pdbx_seq_one_letter_code
_entity_poly.pdbx_strand_id
1 'polypeptide(L)'
;MLKQLRRDHANMARILHVLQLKQKTLAQGERPNFQLVREVVDYILDYMAGFTLPLEQICTDRLKELAPESEAVAEQLSGDYRKLKARLTRLSRDIDMILMDVAIPMDQFADDLKQYLDSHRAYLRQEREELFPLISEHFSDEDLDRLAHALPENATAELERLQAAYPELYAELREEPVPA
;
A
#
# COMPACT_ATOMS: atom_id res chain seq x y z
N MET A 1 -1.51 8.43 16.86
CA MET A 1 -1.37 8.56 15.40
C MET A 1 -0.13 7.82 14.85
N LEU A 2 1.11 8.29 15.01
CA LEU A 2 2.31 7.63 14.42
C LEU A 2 2.50 6.13 14.77
N LYS A 3 2.12 5.70 15.98
CA LYS A 3 2.15 4.27 16.36
C LYS A 3 1.15 3.43 15.56
N GLN A 4 -0.01 3.98 15.24
CA GLN A 4 -1.03 3.32 14.43
C GLN A 4 -0.51 3.16 13.01
N LEU A 5 0.02 4.24 12.45
CA LEU A 5 0.59 4.24 11.11
C LEU A 5 1.73 3.23 10.92
N ARG A 6 2.62 3.09 11.91
CA ARG A 6 3.66 2.05 11.89
C ARG A 6 3.08 0.63 11.90
N ARG A 7 1.97 0.40 12.61
CA ARG A 7 1.27 -0.89 12.60
C ARG A 7 0.63 -1.15 11.25
N ASP A 8 0.03 -0.13 10.66
CA ASP A 8 -0.62 -0.26 9.35
C ASP A 8 0.43 -0.50 8.24
N HIS A 9 1.60 0.12 8.32
CA HIS A 9 2.74 -0.19 7.44
C HIS A 9 3.25 -1.62 7.63
N ALA A 10 3.32 -2.11 8.87
CA ALA A 10 3.68 -3.50 9.14
C ALA A 10 2.65 -4.46 8.53
N ASN A 11 1.36 -4.14 8.65
CA ASN A 11 0.28 -4.90 8.01
C ASN A 11 0.42 -4.87 6.48
N MET A 12 0.64 -3.70 5.88
CA MET A 12 0.86 -3.55 4.44
C MET A 12 2.08 -4.36 3.97
N ALA A 13 3.20 -4.32 4.68
CA ALA A 13 4.39 -5.09 4.35
C ALA A 13 4.09 -6.60 4.29
N ARG A 14 3.26 -7.10 5.21
CA ARG A 14 2.85 -8.51 5.23
C ARG A 14 1.95 -8.86 4.03
N ILE A 15 1.04 -7.97 3.64
CA ILE A 15 0.19 -8.15 2.46
C ILE A 15 1.03 -8.14 1.17
N LEU A 16 2.00 -7.23 1.06
CA LEU A 16 2.94 -7.20 -0.05
C LEU A 16 3.80 -8.46 -0.10
N HIS A 17 4.11 -9.08 1.04
CA HIS A 17 4.78 -10.37 1.08
C HIS A 17 3.92 -11.47 0.45
N VAL A 18 2.64 -11.57 0.83
CA VAL A 18 1.70 -12.54 0.24
C VAL A 18 1.63 -12.40 -1.28
N LEU A 19 1.49 -11.15 -1.78
CA LEU A 19 1.53 -10.90 -3.22
C LEU A 19 2.87 -11.30 -3.86
N GLN A 20 3.99 -11.13 -3.15
CA GLN A 20 5.29 -11.58 -3.64
C GLN A 20 5.37 -13.10 -3.76
N LEU A 21 4.78 -13.85 -2.82
CA LEU A 21 4.72 -15.32 -2.94
C LEU A 21 3.90 -15.72 -4.16
N LYS A 22 2.73 -15.09 -4.38
CA LYS A 22 1.91 -15.37 -5.56
C LYS A 22 2.61 -14.97 -6.86
N GLN A 23 3.39 -13.88 -6.84
CA GLN A 23 4.24 -13.48 -7.95
C GLN A 23 5.32 -14.53 -8.26
N LYS A 24 5.94 -15.14 -7.25
CA LYS A 24 6.93 -16.21 -7.46
C LYS A 24 6.29 -17.46 -8.06
N THR A 25 5.11 -17.85 -7.59
CA THR A 25 4.32 -18.95 -8.18
C THR A 25 4.04 -18.69 -9.66
N LEU A 26 3.63 -17.47 -10.02
CA LEU A 26 3.45 -17.05 -11.42
C LEU A 26 4.74 -17.18 -12.24
N ALA A 27 5.86 -16.71 -11.69
CA ALA A 27 7.16 -16.77 -12.36
C ALA A 27 7.68 -18.21 -12.56
N GLN A 28 7.17 -19.18 -11.79
CA GLN A 28 7.46 -20.61 -11.97
C GLN A 28 6.55 -21.28 -13.01
N GLY A 29 5.61 -20.54 -13.60
CA GLY A 29 4.64 -21.05 -14.56
C GLY A 29 3.37 -21.63 -13.93
N GLU A 30 3.24 -21.53 -12.60
CA GLU A 30 2.06 -21.99 -11.87
C GLU A 30 1.02 -20.87 -11.76
N ARG A 31 -0.26 -21.23 -11.67
CA ARG A 31 -1.37 -20.27 -11.52
C ARG A 31 -1.73 -20.10 -10.05
N PRO A 32 -1.51 -18.92 -9.44
CA PRO A 32 -1.97 -18.64 -8.09
C PRO A 32 -3.49 -18.47 -8.07
N ASN A 33 -4.05 -18.41 -6.87
CA ASN A 33 -5.44 -18.03 -6.66
C ASN A 33 -5.66 -16.56 -7.08
N PHE A 34 -6.06 -16.31 -8.33
CA PHE A 34 -6.28 -14.97 -8.85
C PHE A 34 -7.43 -14.23 -8.14
N GLN A 35 -8.40 -14.96 -7.58
CA GLN A 35 -9.46 -14.38 -6.75
C GLN A 35 -8.85 -13.73 -5.50
N LEU A 36 -7.94 -14.44 -4.83
CA LEU A 36 -7.21 -13.90 -3.68
C LEU A 36 -6.36 -12.69 -4.09
N VAL A 37 -5.62 -12.79 -5.20
CA VAL A 37 -4.79 -11.67 -5.69
C VAL A 37 -5.66 -10.45 -5.98
N ARG A 38 -6.87 -10.63 -6.55
CA ARG A 38 -7.83 -9.56 -6.81
C ARG A 38 -8.27 -8.87 -5.53
N GLU A 39 -8.68 -9.63 -4.52
CA GLU A 39 -9.16 -9.09 -3.25
C GLU A 39 -8.03 -8.37 -2.49
N VAL A 40 -6.82 -8.91 -2.52
CA VAL A 40 -5.65 -8.24 -1.93
C VAL A 40 -5.35 -6.92 -2.65
N VAL A 41 -5.41 -6.89 -3.98
CA VAL A 41 -5.21 -5.67 -4.77
C VAL A 41 -6.30 -4.63 -4.49
N ASP A 42 -7.56 -5.04 -4.36
CA ASP A 42 -8.66 -4.14 -3.95
C ASP A 42 -8.42 -3.54 -2.57
N TYR A 43 -8.05 -4.38 -1.59
CA TYR A 43 -7.70 -3.88 -0.26
C TYR A 43 -6.59 -2.85 -0.31
N ILE A 44 -5.53 -3.08 -1.10
CA ILE A 44 -4.44 -2.10 -1.21
C ILE A 44 -4.93 -0.82 -1.88
N LEU A 45 -5.77 -0.90 -2.92
CA LEU A 45 -6.35 0.29 -3.56
C LEU A 45 -7.17 1.12 -2.57
N ASP A 46 -8.04 0.47 -1.81
CA ASP A 46 -8.92 1.11 -0.83
C ASP A 46 -8.12 1.71 0.33
N TYR A 47 -7.16 0.94 0.86
CA TYR A 47 -6.25 1.40 1.90
C TYR A 47 -5.49 2.65 1.44
N MET A 48 -4.87 2.59 0.26
CA MET A 48 -4.07 3.69 -0.27
C MET A 48 -4.94 4.93 -0.55
N ALA A 49 -6.16 4.76 -1.06
CA ALA A 49 -7.07 5.87 -1.30
C ALA A 49 -7.51 6.53 0.02
N GLY A 50 -7.89 5.73 1.02
CA GLY A 50 -8.29 6.23 2.33
C GLY A 50 -7.14 6.88 3.10
N PHE A 51 -5.92 6.40 2.93
CA PHE A 51 -4.76 6.90 3.67
C PHE A 51 -4.11 8.12 2.99
N THR A 52 -3.86 8.03 1.69
CA THR A 52 -2.99 8.99 1.00
C THR A 52 -3.70 10.28 0.65
N LEU A 53 -5.02 10.26 0.40
CA LEU A 53 -5.77 11.48 0.08
C LEU A 53 -5.81 12.49 1.26
N PRO A 54 -6.16 12.07 2.49
CA PRO A 54 -6.05 12.94 3.65
C PRO A 54 -4.63 13.43 3.92
N LEU A 55 -3.66 12.53 3.78
CA LEU A 55 -2.25 12.83 4.02
C LEU A 55 -1.74 13.87 3.01
N GLU A 56 -2.00 13.68 1.72
CA GLU A 56 -1.61 14.62 0.66
C GLU A 56 -2.25 15.99 0.89
N GLN A 57 -3.54 16.05 1.22
CA GLN A 57 -4.22 17.33 1.49
C GLN A 57 -3.64 18.04 2.70
N ILE A 58 -3.58 17.36 3.85
CA ILE A 58 -3.17 17.96 5.11
C ILE A 58 -1.68 18.28 5.09
N CYS A 59 -0.83 17.39 4.57
CA CYS A 59 0.61 17.66 4.45
C CYS A 59 0.92 18.76 3.44
N THR A 60 0.26 18.79 2.28
CA THR A 60 0.52 19.87 1.31
C THR A 60 0.11 21.22 1.88
N ASP A 61 -1.06 21.33 2.49
CA ASP A 61 -1.55 22.60 3.02
C ASP A 61 -0.71 23.06 4.23
N ARG A 62 -0.38 22.16 5.17
CA ARG A 62 0.40 22.51 6.36
C ARG A 62 1.87 22.74 6.08
N LEU A 63 2.51 21.93 5.25
CA LEU A 63 3.93 22.11 4.93
C LEU A 63 4.16 23.38 4.11
N LYS A 64 3.21 23.79 3.26
CA LYS A 64 3.27 25.11 2.59
C LYS A 64 3.27 26.27 3.58
N GLU A 65 2.50 26.17 4.66
CA GLU A 65 2.42 27.20 5.69
C GLU A 65 3.61 27.19 6.65
N LEU A 66 4.09 26.01 7.03
CA LEU A 66 5.01 25.83 8.16
C LEU A 66 6.46 25.54 7.73
N ALA A 67 6.68 24.93 6.57
CA ALA A 67 7.99 24.50 6.10
C ALA A 67 8.06 24.46 4.55
N PRO A 68 8.11 25.63 3.88
CA PRO A 68 8.11 25.70 2.41
C PRO A 68 9.25 24.90 1.75
N GLU A 69 10.36 24.72 2.44
CA GLU A 69 11.48 23.87 2.02
C GLU A 69 11.12 22.38 1.87
N SER A 70 10.06 21.95 2.56
CA SER A 70 9.56 20.57 2.56
C SER A 70 8.52 20.32 1.46
N GLU A 71 8.08 21.37 0.75
CA GLU A 71 7.09 21.27 -0.34
C GLU A 71 7.57 20.32 -1.44
N ALA A 72 8.87 20.37 -1.78
CA ALA A 72 9.45 19.50 -2.79
C ALA A 72 9.35 18.00 -2.42
N VAL A 73 9.49 17.68 -1.13
CA VAL A 73 9.38 16.30 -0.60
C VAL A 73 7.93 15.84 -0.67
N ALA A 74 6.99 16.68 -0.24
CA ALA A 74 5.57 16.36 -0.28
C ALA A 74 5.08 16.15 -1.73
N GLU A 75 5.44 17.04 -2.64
CA GLU A 75 5.13 16.93 -4.08
C GLU A 75 5.72 15.66 -4.69
N GLN A 76 6.96 15.31 -4.34
CA GLN A 76 7.62 14.10 -4.81
C GLN A 76 6.88 12.84 -4.34
N LEU A 77 6.56 12.74 -3.04
CA LEU A 77 5.81 11.62 -2.48
C LEU A 77 4.42 11.48 -3.11
N SER A 78 3.71 12.60 -3.29
CA SER A 78 2.42 12.60 -4.01
C SER A 78 2.55 12.13 -5.46
N GLY A 79 3.62 12.53 -6.14
CA GLY A 79 3.95 12.07 -7.49
C GLY A 79 4.22 10.57 -7.55
N ASP A 80 4.99 10.03 -6.61
CA ASP A 80 5.32 8.61 -6.54
C ASP A 80 4.09 7.76 -6.16
N TYR A 81 3.23 8.28 -5.29
CA TYR A 81 1.94 7.68 -5.02
C TYR A 81 1.06 7.58 -6.27
N ARG A 82 0.93 8.67 -7.05
CA ARG A 82 0.15 8.67 -8.30
C ARG A 82 0.65 7.60 -9.28
N LYS A 83 1.97 7.42 -9.38
CA LYS A 83 2.58 6.35 -10.21
C LYS A 83 2.24 4.96 -9.66
N LEU A 84 2.31 4.76 -8.34
CA LEU A 84 1.94 3.49 -7.71
C LEU A 84 0.48 3.13 -7.94
N LYS A 85 -0.42 4.09 -7.73
CA LYS A 85 -1.86 3.92 -7.98
C LYS A 85 -2.12 3.52 -9.42
N ALA A 86 -1.50 4.20 -10.39
CA ALA A 86 -1.64 3.86 -11.80
C ALA A 86 -1.18 2.43 -12.12
N ARG A 87 -0.03 1.98 -11.56
CA ARG A 87 0.46 0.61 -11.71
C ARG A 87 -0.50 -0.41 -11.08
N LEU A 88 -0.99 -0.13 -9.88
CA LEU A 88 -1.93 -1.01 -9.18
C LEU A 88 -3.27 -1.13 -9.90
N THR A 89 -3.81 -0.02 -10.42
CA THR A 89 -5.04 -0.03 -11.23
C THR A 89 -4.85 -0.81 -12.53
N ARG A 90 -3.66 -0.78 -13.14
CA ARG A 90 -3.34 -1.63 -14.29
C ARG A 90 -3.33 -3.11 -13.90
N LEU A 91 -2.66 -3.46 -12.81
CA LEU A 91 -2.64 -4.84 -12.30
C LEU A 91 -4.06 -5.35 -11.98
N SER A 92 -4.88 -4.52 -11.34
CA SER A 92 -6.30 -4.83 -11.08
C SER A 92 -7.04 -5.21 -12.36
N ARG A 93 -6.86 -4.42 -13.42
CA ARG A 93 -7.50 -4.69 -14.73
C ARG A 93 -6.96 -5.97 -15.36
N ASP A 94 -5.66 -6.21 -15.29
CA ASP A 94 -5.05 -7.42 -15.83
C ASP A 94 -5.57 -8.67 -15.08
N ILE A 95 -5.78 -8.58 -13.76
CA ILE A 95 -6.41 -9.64 -12.96
C ILE A 95 -7.86 -9.86 -13.36
N ASP A 96 -8.65 -8.79 -13.55
CA ASP A 96 -10.03 -8.91 -14.05
C ASP A 96 -10.09 -9.61 -15.40
N MET A 97 -9.17 -9.28 -16.32
CA MET A 97 -9.04 -9.94 -17.61
C MET A 97 -8.73 -11.44 -17.46
N ILE A 98 -7.81 -11.81 -16.57
CA ILE A 98 -7.51 -13.22 -16.27
C ILE A 98 -8.74 -13.96 -15.73
N LEU A 99 -9.47 -13.34 -14.79
CA LEU A 99 -10.69 -13.92 -14.19
C LEU A 99 -11.83 -14.07 -15.21
N MET A 100 -11.81 -13.27 -16.28
CA MET A 100 -12.72 -13.36 -17.43
C MET A 100 -12.21 -14.30 -18.53
N ASP A 101 -11.20 -15.13 -18.26
CA ASP A 101 -10.57 -16.06 -19.20
C ASP A 101 -9.94 -15.38 -20.44
N VAL A 102 -9.58 -14.09 -20.34
CA VAL A 102 -8.87 -13.38 -21.40
C VAL A 102 -7.39 -13.75 -21.36
N ALA A 103 -6.84 -14.12 -22.51
CA ALA A 103 -5.42 -14.44 -22.64
C ALA A 103 -4.56 -13.18 -22.47
N ILE A 104 -3.71 -13.17 -21.43
CA ILE A 104 -2.66 -12.16 -21.24
C ILE A 104 -1.28 -12.84 -21.08
N PRO A 105 -0.17 -12.15 -21.40
CA PRO A 105 1.17 -12.71 -21.22
C PRO A 105 1.51 -12.83 -19.71
N MET A 106 1.53 -14.05 -19.18
CA MET A 106 1.77 -14.31 -17.75
C MET A 106 3.14 -13.82 -17.28
N ASP A 107 4.18 -13.95 -18.10
CA ASP A 107 5.53 -13.47 -17.78
C ASP A 107 5.53 -11.95 -17.57
N GLN A 108 4.86 -11.22 -18.47
CA GLN A 108 4.73 -9.76 -18.36
C GLN A 108 3.91 -9.36 -17.13
N PHE A 109 2.83 -10.08 -16.84
CA PHE A 109 2.03 -9.85 -15.63
C PHE A 109 2.84 -10.09 -14.35
N ALA A 110 3.63 -11.17 -14.30
CA ALA A 110 4.50 -11.48 -13.17
C ALA A 110 5.58 -10.41 -12.96
N ASP A 111 6.16 -9.89 -14.04
CA ASP A 111 7.14 -8.79 -14.00
C ASP A 111 6.50 -7.47 -13.57
N ASP A 112 5.30 -7.16 -14.06
CA ASP A 112 4.55 -5.96 -13.67
C ASP A 112 4.19 -6.00 -12.18
N LEU A 113 3.75 -7.17 -11.68
CA LEU A 113 3.46 -7.37 -10.26
C LEU A 113 4.73 -7.20 -9.42
N LYS A 114 5.86 -7.76 -9.85
CA LYS A 114 7.15 -7.59 -9.16
C LYS A 114 7.57 -6.12 -9.08
N GLN A 115 7.53 -5.41 -10.20
CA GLN A 115 7.89 -3.98 -10.24
C GLN A 115 7.00 -3.14 -9.33
N TYR A 116 5.70 -3.46 -9.27
CA TYR A 116 4.78 -2.81 -8.35
C TYR A 116 5.17 -3.05 -6.89
N LEU A 117 5.45 -4.30 -6.50
CA LEU A 117 5.84 -4.65 -5.13
C LEU A 117 7.13 -3.95 -4.70
N ASP A 118 8.13 -3.89 -5.58
CA ASP A 118 9.40 -3.20 -5.31
C ASP A 118 9.19 -1.69 -5.17
N SER A 119 8.38 -1.10 -6.04
CA SER A 119 8.04 0.33 -5.99
C SER A 119 7.25 0.67 -4.72
N HIS A 120 6.30 -0.18 -4.30
CA HIS A 120 5.49 0.06 -3.11
C HIS A 120 6.36 0.02 -1.85
N ARG A 121 7.26 -0.95 -1.76
CA ARG A 121 8.21 -1.04 -0.63
C ARG A 121 9.16 0.16 -0.56
N ALA A 122 9.61 0.66 -1.71
CA ALA A 122 10.42 1.87 -1.76
C ALA A 122 9.63 3.09 -1.26
N TYR A 123 8.37 3.22 -1.68
CA TYR A 123 7.49 4.30 -1.25
C TYR A 123 7.24 4.31 0.26
N LEU A 124 6.87 3.17 0.86
CA LEU A 124 6.65 3.07 2.31
C LEU A 124 7.92 3.40 3.11
N ARG A 125 9.10 3.10 2.55
CA ARG A 125 10.38 3.45 3.18
C ARG A 125 10.62 4.95 3.12
N GLN A 126 10.45 5.54 1.95
CA GLN A 126 10.65 6.97 1.75
C GLN A 126 9.67 7.79 2.59
N GLU A 127 8.40 7.40 2.63
CA GLU A 127 7.40 8.03 3.49
C GLU A 127 7.80 7.98 4.97
N ARG A 128 8.33 6.85 5.44
CA ARG A 128 8.80 6.71 6.83
C ARG A 128 10.06 7.54 7.13
N GLU A 129 10.96 7.68 6.17
CA GLU A 129 12.26 8.35 6.33
C GLU A 129 12.19 9.87 6.11
N GLU A 130 11.27 10.33 5.25
CA GLU A 130 11.14 11.74 4.87
C GLU A 130 9.89 12.37 5.46
N LEU A 131 8.70 11.76 5.30
CA LEU A 131 7.44 12.38 5.70
C LEU A 131 7.21 12.32 7.21
N PHE A 132 7.51 11.20 7.87
CA PHE A 132 7.22 11.07 9.31
C PHE A 132 8.04 12.02 10.19
N PRO A 133 9.34 12.27 9.90
CA PRO A 133 10.09 13.30 10.61
C PRO A 133 9.48 14.69 10.41
N LEU A 134 9.10 15.05 9.18
CA LEU A 134 8.49 16.34 8.87
C LEU A 134 7.16 16.55 9.61
N ILE A 135 6.31 15.53 9.64
CA ILE A 135 5.07 15.54 10.42
C ILE A 135 5.41 15.71 11.90
N SER A 136 6.37 14.96 12.44
CA SER A 136 6.73 15.05 13.86
C SER A 136 7.38 16.37 14.26
N GLU A 137 8.04 17.07 13.33
CA GLU A 137 8.76 18.31 13.59
C GLU A 137 7.86 19.55 13.43
N HIS A 138 6.99 19.56 12.42
CA HIS A 138 6.21 20.74 12.08
C HIS A 138 4.74 20.66 12.52
N PHE A 139 4.14 19.48 12.67
CA PHE A 139 2.70 19.40 12.97
C PHE A 139 2.42 19.64 14.45
N SER A 140 1.38 20.42 14.72
CA SER A 140 0.84 20.56 16.07
C SER A 140 0.00 19.35 16.48
N ASP A 141 -0.29 19.21 17.78
CA ASP A 141 -1.19 18.17 18.27
C ASP A 141 -2.59 18.23 17.60
N GLU A 142 -3.08 19.44 17.26
CA GLU A 142 -4.35 19.61 16.55
C GLU A 142 -4.27 19.07 15.11
N ASP A 143 -3.13 19.26 14.43
CA ASP A 143 -2.92 18.74 13.07
C ASP A 143 -2.81 17.22 13.06
N LEU A 144 -2.13 16.67 14.06
CA LEU A 144 -2.04 15.22 14.26
C LEU A 144 -3.40 14.60 14.57
N ASP A 145 -4.24 15.30 15.33
CA ASP A 145 -5.60 14.85 15.64
C ASP A 145 -6.52 14.93 14.42
N ARG A 146 -6.45 16.02 13.64
CA ARG A 146 -7.16 16.13 12.34
C ARG A 146 -6.76 15.03 11.37
N LEU A 147 -5.45 14.78 11.26
CA LEU A 147 -4.93 13.69 10.44
C LEU A 147 -5.46 12.34 10.92
N ALA A 148 -5.42 12.08 12.24
CA ALA A 148 -5.94 10.83 12.81
C ALA A 148 -7.44 10.62 12.52
N HIS A 149 -8.26 11.68 12.61
CA HIS A 149 -9.69 11.62 12.30
C HIS A 149 -9.99 11.46 10.80
N ALA A 150 -9.12 11.97 9.93
CA ALA A 150 -9.29 11.85 8.49
C ALA A 150 -8.84 10.48 7.96
N LEU A 151 -7.99 9.78 8.72
CA LEU A 151 -7.53 8.44 8.38
C LEU A 151 -8.62 7.38 8.66
N PRO A 152 -8.78 6.38 7.78
CA PRO A 152 -9.82 5.37 7.93
C PRO A 152 -9.52 4.44 9.13
N GLU A 153 -10.45 4.36 10.08
CA GLU A 153 -10.37 3.40 11.20
C GLU A 153 -10.52 1.93 10.73
N ASN A 154 -11.08 1.73 9.52
CA ASN A 154 -11.58 0.43 9.05
C ASN A 154 -10.51 -0.48 8.43
N ALA A 155 -9.28 0.01 8.21
CA ALA A 155 -8.21 -0.77 7.56
C ALA A 155 -7.90 -2.07 8.31
N THR A 156 -7.96 -2.05 9.64
CA THR A 156 -7.74 -3.24 10.47
C THR A 156 -8.88 -4.26 10.31
N ALA A 157 -10.13 -3.80 10.28
CA ALA A 157 -11.30 -4.67 10.14
C ALA A 157 -11.35 -5.36 8.76
N GLU A 158 -10.97 -4.64 7.69
CA GLU A 158 -10.94 -5.23 6.34
C GLU A 158 -9.82 -6.26 6.21
N LEU A 159 -8.67 -6.03 6.86
CA LEU A 159 -7.61 -7.03 6.95
C LEU A 159 -8.05 -8.28 7.72
N GLU A 160 -8.74 -8.11 8.85
CA GLU A 160 -9.29 -9.24 9.62
C GLU A 160 -10.31 -10.03 8.80
N ARG A 161 -11.16 -9.35 8.03
CA ARG A 161 -12.08 -9.97 7.08
C ARG A 161 -11.33 -10.80 6.02
N LEU A 162 -10.28 -10.24 5.41
CA LEU A 162 -9.47 -10.96 4.42
C LEU A 162 -8.79 -12.19 5.02
N GLN A 163 -8.25 -12.07 6.23
CA GLN A 163 -7.64 -13.20 6.95
C GLN A 163 -8.65 -14.30 7.25
N ALA A 164 -9.89 -13.95 7.60
CA ALA A 164 -10.96 -14.90 7.83
C ALA A 164 -11.43 -15.57 6.53
N ALA A 165 -11.48 -14.82 5.43
CA ALA A 165 -11.90 -15.32 4.12
C ALA A 165 -10.84 -16.21 3.46
N TYR A 166 -9.55 -15.95 3.70
CA TYR A 166 -8.42 -16.68 3.12
C TYR A 166 -7.50 -17.23 4.19
N PRO A 167 -7.74 -18.46 4.70
CA PRO A 167 -6.88 -19.11 5.70
C PRO A 167 -5.43 -19.29 5.23
N GLU A 168 -5.22 -19.40 3.91
CA GLU A 168 -3.90 -19.43 3.28
C GLU A 168 -3.13 -18.11 3.51
N LEU A 169 -3.83 -16.98 3.49
CA LEU A 169 -3.28 -15.68 3.86
C LEU A 169 -2.84 -15.72 5.33
N TYR A 170 -3.68 -16.26 6.22
CA TYR A 170 -3.37 -16.34 7.65
C TYR A 170 -2.17 -17.26 7.98
N ALA A 171 -2.03 -18.38 7.27
CA ALA A 171 -0.88 -19.28 7.39
C ALA A 171 0.42 -18.59 6.97
N GLU A 172 0.42 -17.95 5.80
CA GLU A 172 1.58 -17.20 5.28
C GLU A 172 1.93 -15.99 6.17
N LEU A 173 0.93 -15.35 6.77
CA LEU A 173 1.10 -14.22 7.69
C LEU A 173 1.63 -14.64 9.08
N ARG A 174 1.39 -15.87 9.53
CA ARG A 174 1.86 -16.36 10.85
C ARG A 174 3.32 -16.79 10.86
N GLU A 175 3.86 -17.21 9.72
CA GLU A 175 5.21 -17.80 9.65
C GLU A 175 6.34 -16.77 9.60
N GLU A 176 6.08 -15.48 9.33
CA GLU A 176 7.12 -14.45 9.27
C GLU A 176 7.11 -13.45 10.43
N PRO A 177 8.26 -13.21 11.10
CA PRO A 177 8.41 -12.07 11.99
C PRO A 177 8.35 -10.78 11.17
N VAL A 178 7.58 -9.80 11.65
CA VAL A 178 7.60 -8.43 11.11
C VAL A 178 9.06 -7.97 11.08
N PRO A 179 9.64 -7.63 9.92
CA PRO A 179 11.03 -7.21 9.87
C PRO A 179 11.17 -5.94 10.71
N ALA A 180 12.18 -5.97 11.59
CA ALA A 180 12.52 -4.89 12.52
C ALA A 180 12.85 -3.57 11.80
#